data_AF-A0A937PNK3-F1
#
_entry.id   AF-A0A937PNK3-F1
#
_cell.length_a   1.000
_cell.length_b   1.000
_cell.length_c   1.000
_cell.angle_alpha   90.00
_cell.angle_beta   90.00
_cell.angle_gamma   90.00
#
_symmetry.space_group_name_H-M   'P 1'
#
loop_
_entity.id
_entity.type
_entity.pdbx_description
1 polymer ?
#
loop_
_entity_poly.entity_id
_entity_poly.type
_entity_poly.pdbx_seq_one_letter_code
_entity_poly.pdbx_strand_id
1 'polypeptide(L)' 'MAEHVLITEDKYDGQYVALRSFADNEVVAAGDDPVEVMKSARAGGVNDPVLFFVPEHGMTLVY' A
#
# COMPACT_ATOMS: atom_id res chain seq x y z
N MET A 1 6.37 14.91 -16.69
CA MET A 1 6.00 13.64 -16.03
C MET A 1 6.04 13.93 -14.54
N ALA A 2 4.91 13.98 -13.85
CA ALA A 2 4.92 14.15 -12.40
C ALA A 2 5.11 12.76 -11.78
N GLU A 3 6.23 12.54 -11.10
CA GLU A 3 6.40 11.35 -10.26
C GLU A 3 5.44 11.46 -9.08
N HIS A 4 4.49 10.53 -8.99
CA HIS A 4 3.60 10.45 -7.84
C HIS A 4 4.23 9.48 -6.85
N VAL A 5 4.90 10.02 -5.84
CA VAL A 5 5.46 9.22 -4.75
C VAL A 5 4.31 8.79 -3.85
N LEU A 6 4.10 7.48 -3.72
CA LEU A 6 3.00 6.89 -2.93
C LEU A 6 3.42 6.68 -1.47
N ILE A 7 4.64 6.20 -1.24
CA ILE A 7 5.21 5.92 0.09
C ILE A 7 6.69 6.30 0.08
N THR A 8 7.15 6.91 1.18
CA THR A 8 8.57 7.23 1.42
C THR A 8 9.10 6.61 2.71
N GLU A 9 8.31 5.78 3.39
CA GLU A 9 8.65 5.21 4.68
C GLU A 9 9.16 3.78 4.53
N ASP A 10 10.45 3.57 4.84
CA ASP A 10 11.13 2.26 4.74
C ASP A 10 10.51 1.16 5.61
N LYS A 11 9.64 1.52 6.57
CA LYS A 11 8.96 0.57 7.48
C LYS A 11 7.97 -0.36 6.77
N TYR A 12 7.62 -0.06 5.53
CA TYR A 12 6.69 -0.84 4.71
C TYR A 12 7.39 -1.73 3.67
N ASP A 13 8.72 -1.72 3.63
CA ASP A 13 9.49 -2.60 2.75
C ASP A 13 9.06 -4.07 2.95
N GLY A 14 8.82 -4.75 1.83
CA GLY A 14 8.39 -6.15 1.80
C GLY A 14 6.95 -6.39 2.21
N GLN A 15 6.13 -5.34 2.39
CA GLN A 15 4.75 -5.45 2.84
C GLN A 15 3.75 -4.96 1.78
N TYR A 16 2.54 -5.50 1.87
CA TYR A 16 1.37 -4.96 1.22
C TYR A 16 0.84 -3.77 1.99
N VAL A 17 0.60 -2.68 1.28
CA VAL A 17 0.07 -1.46 1.85
C VAL A 17 -1.24 -1.09 1.16
N ALA A 18 -2.25 -0.81 1.97
CA ALA A 18 -3.51 -0.25 1.53
C ALA A 18 -3.54 1.26 1.82
N LEU A 19 -3.65 2.04 0.75
CA LEU A 19 -3.92 3.47 0.81
C LEU A 19 -5.41 3.75 0.74
N ARG A 20 -5.81 4.92 1.24
CA ARG A 20 -7.19 5.41 1.12
C ARG A 20 -7.58 5.64 -0.34
N SER A 21 -6.71 6.27 -1.13
CA SER A 21 -6.90 6.49 -2.58
C SER A 21 -5.59 6.89 -3.26
N PHE A 22 -5.53 6.97 -4.59
CA PHE A 22 -4.34 7.48 -5.29
C PHE A 22 -4.05 8.97 -5.05
N ALA A 23 -5.07 9.76 -4.67
CA ALA A 23 -4.92 11.18 -4.37
C ALA A 23 -4.57 11.43 -2.90
N ASP A 24 -4.85 10.43 -2.05
CA ASP A 24 -4.64 10.49 -0.61
C ASP A 24 -3.76 9.33 -0.18
N ASN A 25 -2.47 9.64 -0.04
CA ASN A 25 -1.40 8.72 0.33
C ASN A 25 -1.45 8.30 1.82
N GLU A 26 -2.58 8.50 2.51
CA GLU A 26 -2.78 7.98 3.85
C GLU A 26 -2.79 6.45 3.84
N VAL A 27 -1.81 5.85 4.52
CA VAL A 27 -1.73 4.41 4.77
C VAL A 27 -2.76 4.03 5.83
N VAL A 28 -3.72 3.19 5.43
CA VAL A 28 -4.84 2.77 6.28
C VAL A 28 -4.58 1.40 6.89
N ALA A 29 -3.87 0.54 6.16
CA ALA A 29 -3.43 -0.76 6.65
C ALA A 29 -2.14 -1.19 5.94
N ALA A 30 -1.29 -1.94 6.63
CA ALA A 30 -0.10 -2.57 6.06
C ALA A 30 0.14 -3.95 6.70
N GLY A 31 0.73 -4.86 5.94
CA GLY A 31 1.01 -6.22 6.39
C GLY A 31 1.50 -7.14 5.28
N ASP A 32 1.73 -8.38 5.64
CA ASP A 32 2.27 -9.45 4.81
C ASP A 32 1.20 -10.22 4.02
N ASP A 33 -0.05 -10.23 4.49
CA ASP A 33 -1.18 -10.82 3.78
C ASP A 33 -2.05 -9.74 3.09
N PRO A 34 -2.14 -9.73 1.74
CA PRO A 34 -2.92 -8.76 1.00
C PRO A 34 -4.43 -8.81 1.32
N VAL A 35 -4.95 -9.99 1.67
CA VAL A 35 -6.37 -10.18 1.99
C VAL A 35 -6.71 -9.56 3.33
N GLU A 36 -5.85 -9.74 4.34
CA GLU A 36 -6.06 -9.18 5.67
C GLU A 36 -5.87 -7.66 5.68
N VAL A 37 -4.91 -7.15 4.90
CA VAL A 37 -4.72 -5.71 4.69
C VAL A 37 -5.96 -5.07 4.05
N MET A 38 -6.51 -5.70 3.00
CA MET A 38 -7.72 -5.23 2.32
C MET A 38 -8.95 -5.25 3.24
N LYS A 39 -9.13 -6.32 4.03
CA LYS A 39 -10.21 -6.41 5.03
C LYS A 39 -10.07 -5.32 6.09
N SER A 40 -8.86 -5.09 6.59
CA SER A 40 -8.58 -4.08 7.61
C SER A 40 -8.87 -2.66 7.09
N ALA A 41 -8.47 -2.36 5.85
CA ALA A 41 -8.76 -1.08 5.23
C ALA A 41 -10.28 -0.86 5.03
N ARG A 42 -11.02 -1.89 4.60
CA ARG A 42 -12.48 -1.84 4.47
C ARG A 42 -13.18 -1.73 5.82
N ALA A 43 -12.70 -2.44 6.84
CA ALA A 43 -13.19 -2.33 8.20
C ALA A 43 -12.97 -0.93 8.79
N GLY A 44 -11.90 -0.24 8.37
CA GLY A 44 -11.62 1.16 8.67
C GLY A 44 -12.55 2.18 7.97
N GLY A 45 -13.51 1.72 7.16
CA GLY A 45 -14.48 2.59 6.48
C GLY A 45 -14.04 3.13 5.13
N VAL A 46 -12.97 2.57 4.53
CA VAL A 46 -12.55 2.94 3.18
C VAL A 46 -13.30 2.08 2.16
N ASN A 47 -14.09 2.73 1.31
CA ASN A 47 -14.93 2.05 0.32
C ASN A 47 -14.13 1.42 -0.83
N ASP A 48 -13.03 2.05 -1.24
CA ASP A 48 -12.19 1.59 -2.35
C ASP A 48 -10.69 1.80 -2.07
N PRO A 49 -10.12 1.02 -1.13
CA PRO A 49 -8.71 1.14 -0.78
C PRO A 49 -7.82 0.60 -1.90
N VAL A 50 -6.74 1.32 -2.19
CA VAL A 50 -5.75 0.94 -3.21
C VAL A 50 -4.69 0.08 -2.54
N LEU A 51 -4.57 -1.18 -2.98
CA LEU A 51 -3.58 -2.11 -2.48
C LEU A 51 -2.40 -2.23 -3.45
N PHE A 52 -1.18 -2.08 -2.94
CA PHE A 52 0.04 -2.38 -3.67
C PHE A 52 1.07 -3.01 -2.75
N PHE A 53 2.01 -3.71 -3.36
CA PHE A 53 3.16 -4.28 -2.68
C PHE A 53 4.33 -3.32 -2.75
N VAL A 54 4.98 -3.08 -1.61
CA VAL A 54 6.22 -2.30 -1.54
C VAL A 54 7.39 -3.28 -1.63
N PRO A 55 8.12 -3.30 -2.76
CA PRO A 55 9.30 -4.14 -2.88
C PRO A 55 10.37 -3.74 -1.87
N GLU A 56 11.05 -4.73 -1.30
CA GLU A 56 12.28 -4.47 -0.57
C GLU A 56 13.36 -3.91 -1.51
N HIS A 57 14.26 -3.10 -0.96
CA HIS A 57 15.42 -2.59 -1.69
C HIS A 57 16.17 -3.69 -2.45
N GLY A 58 16.26 -3.55 -3.77
CA GLY A 58 16.93 -4.50 -4.66
C GLY A 58 16.02 -5.57 -5.28
N MET A 59 14.73 -5.55 -4.98
CA MET A 59 13.74 -6.46 -5.58
C MET A 59 13.18 -5.86 -6.88
N THR A 60 13.13 -6.66 -7.95
CA THR A 60 12.49 -6.27 -9.21
C THR A 60 11.12 -6.92 -9.29
N LEU A 61 10.07 -6.12 -9.43
CA LEU A 61 8.72 -6.60 -9.71
C LEU A 61 8.52 -6.69 -11.23
N VAL A 62 8.05 -7.86 -11.68
CA VAL A 62 7.59 -8.07 -13.05
C VAL A 62 6.08 -8.20 -12.98
N TYR A 63 5.36 -7.27 -13.62
CA TYR A 63 3.89 -7.22 -13.67
C TYR A 63 3.38 -7.63 -15.06
#